data_AF-A0A0A1TFP2-F1
#
_entry.id   AF-A0A0A1TFP2-F1
#
_cell.length_a   1.000
_cell.length_b   1.000
_cell.length_c   1.000
_cell.angle_alpha   90.00
_cell.angle_beta   90.00
_cell.angle_gamma   90.00
#
_symmetry.space_group_name_H-M   'P 1'
#
loop_
_entity.id
_entity.type
_entity.pdbx_description
1 polymer ?
#
loop_
_entity_poly.entity_id
_entity_poly.type
_entity_poly.pdbx_seq_one_letter_code
_entity_poly.pdbx_strand_id
1 'polypeptide(L)'
;MKFTAALSAIALALATTCEAVTHRQAQVTVQNNTPNNILSISLVHKYSDNYKNEMQWPILHPGDGSWPLLTADYNTGITTTGRDWWLLTWYSEDLKTQYYTDPNNFRGVFDALDKVAPDAIQAVIGSAAALITSETGPVAAAAAAAAVALAKETTKYMFNSEGTDGFKQHILRSEDANAITNIIINGDGTVTFQSRSGTSSTVYTAKATKLE
;
A
#
# COMPACT_ATOMS: atom_id res chain seq x y z
N MET A 1 -33.27 -7.32 68.01
CA MET A 1 -34.10 -6.68 66.97
C MET A 1 -33.72 -5.20 66.95
N LYS A 2 -33.21 -4.57 65.89
CA LYS A 2 -33.17 -4.84 64.45
C LYS A 2 -31.84 -4.30 63.88
N PHE A 3 -31.28 -5.02 62.92
CA PHE A 3 -30.21 -4.59 62.01
C PHE A 3 -30.80 -3.69 60.92
N THR A 4 -30.09 -2.64 60.52
CA THR A 4 -30.05 -2.23 59.10
C THR A 4 -28.80 -1.38 58.82
N ALA A 5 -27.83 -1.98 58.13
CA ALA A 5 -26.76 -1.26 57.45
C ALA A 5 -27.21 -1.03 56.00
N ALA A 6 -27.10 0.19 55.50
CA ALA A 6 -27.29 0.51 54.08
C ALA A 6 -25.94 0.43 53.37
N LEU A 7 -25.72 -0.63 52.58
CA LEU A 7 -24.67 -0.68 51.58
C LEU A 7 -25.17 0.05 50.33
N SER A 8 -24.47 1.09 49.90
CA SER A 8 -24.67 1.68 48.57
C SER A 8 -23.64 1.06 47.63
N ALA A 9 -24.11 0.25 46.68
CA ALA A 9 -23.28 -0.31 45.61
C ALA A 9 -23.29 0.67 44.42
N ILE A 10 -22.14 1.27 44.13
CA ILE A 10 -21.93 2.01 42.88
C ILE A 10 -21.59 0.98 41.81
N ALA A 11 -22.55 0.69 40.93
CA ALA A 11 -22.29 -0.06 39.71
C ALA A 11 -21.81 0.92 38.63
N LEU A 12 -20.53 0.84 38.26
CA LEU A 12 -19.99 1.53 37.10
C LEU A 12 -20.37 0.71 35.85
N ALA A 13 -21.42 1.13 35.15
CA ALA A 13 -21.77 0.55 33.86
C ALA A 13 -20.81 1.09 32.78
N LEU A 14 -19.89 0.25 32.31
CA LEU A 14 -19.18 0.48 31.06
C LEU A 14 -20.18 0.26 29.92
N ALA A 15 -20.72 1.34 29.36
CA ALA A 15 -21.53 1.28 28.16
C ALA A 15 -20.60 1.01 26.97
N THR A 16 -20.53 -0.24 26.51
CA THR A 16 -19.93 -0.58 25.22
C THR A 16 -20.92 -0.15 24.14
N THR A 17 -20.74 1.04 23.56
CA THR A 17 -21.49 1.44 22.38
C THR A 17 -21.06 0.56 21.21
N CYS A 18 -21.92 -0.35 20.80
CA CYS A 18 -21.72 -1.13 19.59
C CYS A 18 -22.05 -0.24 18.39
N GLU A 19 -21.05 0.42 17.81
CA GLU A 19 -21.25 1.18 16.59
C GLU A 19 -21.47 0.23 15.41
N ALA A 20 -22.52 0.51 14.61
CA ALA A 20 -22.83 -0.27 13.42
C ALA A 20 -21.70 -0.16 12.38
N VAL A 21 -21.22 1.07 12.14
CA VAL A 21 -20.09 1.39 11.27
C VAL A 21 -19.34 2.58 11.86
N THR A 22 -18.03 2.43 12.06
CA THR A 22 -17.10 3.50 12.44
C THR A 22 -16.07 3.67 11.33
N HIS A 23 -16.00 4.88 10.75
CA HIS A 23 -14.90 5.25 9.86
C HIS A 23 -13.61 5.47 10.65
N ARG A 24 -12.51 4.98 10.10
CA ARG A 24 -11.18 5.03 10.72
C ARG A 24 -10.12 5.30 9.66
N GLN A 25 -8.97 5.74 10.16
CA GLN A 25 -7.77 5.97 9.37
C GLN A 25 -6.57 5.28 10.00
N ALA A 26 -5.70 4.73 9.16
CA ALA A 26 -4.38 4.24 9.55
C ALA A 26 -3.31 4.94 8.70
N GLN A 27 -2.12 5.10 9.26
CA GLN A 27 -0.96 5.58 8.52
C GLN A 27 -0.20 4.37 7.96
N VAL A 28 0.36 4.49 6.77
CA VAL A 28 1.04 3.38 6.09
C VAL A 28 2.37 3.84 5.53
N THR A 29 3.40 3.05 5.78
CA THR A 29 4.74 3.22 5.18
C THR A 29 5.11 1.97 4.37
N VAL A 30 5.86 2.17 3.30
CA VAL A 30 6.51 1.10 2.54
C VAL A 30 7.98 1.11 2.93
N GLN A 31 8.50 -0.03 3.39
CA GLN A 31 9.89 -0.19 3.76
C GLN A 31 10.61 -1.06 2.74
N ASN A 32 11.80 -0.62 2.31
CA ASN A 32 12.67 -1.39 1.44
C ASN A 32 13.70 -2.18 2.28
N ASN A 33 13.47 -3.47 2.50
CA ASN A 33 14.46 -4.38 3.10
C ASN A 33 15.20 -5.22 2.06
N THR A 34 15.22 -4.77 0.79
CA THR A 34 16.04 -5.37 -0.26
C THR A 34 17.43 -4.73 -0.28
N PRO A 35 18.45 -5.36 -0.88
CA PRO A 35 19.80 -4.80 -0.92
C PRO A 35 19.97 -3.65 -1.93
N ASN A 36 18.96 -3.36 -2.76
CA ASN A 36 19.05 -2.40 -3.85
C ASN A 36 18.08 -1.23 -3.65
N ASN A 37 18.37 -0.11 -4.29
CA ASN A 37 17.39 0.97 -4.43
C ASN A 37 16.19 0.47 -5.23
N ILE A 38 15.00 0.93 -4.85
CA ILE A 38 13.79 0.73 -5.63
C ILE A 38 13.21 2.08 -6.05
N LEU A 39 12.66 2.12 -7.25
CA LEU A 39 12.15 3.35 -7.86
C LEU A 39 10.66 3.25 -8.12
N SER A 40 10.03 4.41 -8.33
CA SER A 40 8.64 4.51 -8.81
C SER A 40 7.67 3.62 -8.02
N ILE A 41 7.78 3.69 -6.70
CA ILE A 41 6.97 2.91 -5.78
C ILE A 41 5.54 3.45 -5.86
N SER A 42 4.56 2.55 -5.99
CA SER A 42 3.16 2.87 -5.88
C SER A 42 2.46 1.90 -4.95
N LEU A 43 1.76 2.44 -3.96
CA LEU A 43 0.90 1.69 -3.07
C LEU A 43 -0.56 2.08 -3.32
N VAL A 44 -1.40 1.07 -3.47
CA VAL A 44 -2.84 1.18 -3.62
C VAL A 44 -3.52 0.48 -2.44
N HIS A 45 -4.50 1.16 -1.87
CA HIS A 45 -5.43 0.63 -0.89
C HIS A 45 -6.87 0.80 -1.37
N LYS A 46 -7.67 -0.26 -1.30
CA LYS A 46 -9.11 -0.24 -1.53
C LYS A 46 -9.81 -0.89 -0.34
N TYR A 47 -10.63 -0.13 0.39
CA TYR A 47 -11.58 -0.69 1.34
C TYR A 47 -12.90 -0.97 0.62
N SER A 48 -13.02 -2.18 0.09
CA SER A 48 -14.10 -2.56 -0.84
C SER A 48 -14.33 -1.46 -1.90
N ASP A 49 -15.57 -1.02 -2.11
CA ASP A 49 -15.93 0.04 -3.06
C ASP A 49 -16.10 1.42 -2.39
N ASN A 50 -15.82 1.53 -1.08
CA ASN A 50 -16.13 2.73 -0.31
C ASN A 50 -14.98 3.73 -0.34
N TYR A 51 -13.75 3.25 -0.19
CA TYR A 51 -12.55 4.09 -0.12
C TYR A 51 -11.47 3.56 -1.02
N LYS A 52 -10.78 4.49 -1.68
CA LYS A 52 -9.63 4.24 -2.54
C LYS A 52 -8.55 5.25 -2.17
N ASN A 53 -7.40 4.76 -1.73
CA ASN A 53 -6.27 5.59 -1.37
C ASN A 53 -5.04 5.13 -2.16
N GLU A 54 -4.20 6.07 -2.58
CA GLU A 54 -2.94 5.80 -3.25
C GLU A 54 -1.86 6.76 -2.82
N MET A 55 -0.62 6.31 -2.91
CA MET A 55 0.54 7.18 -2.84
C MET A 55 1.67 6.60 -3.67
N GLN A 56 2.47 7.51 -4.23
CA GLN A 56 3.67 7.18 -4.95
C GLN A 56 4.91 7.83 -4.31
N TRP A 57 6.03 7.13 -4.38
CA TRP A 57 7.32 7.62 -3.92
C TRP A 57 8.38 7.42 -5.01
N PRO A 58 9.31 8.39 -5.17
CA PRO A 58 10.28 8.35 -6.25
C PRO A 58 11.32 7.25 -6.07
N ILE A 59 11.87 7.13 -4.87
CA ILE A 59 12.96 6.22 -4.51
C ILE A 59 12.85 5.81 -3.04
N LEU A 60 13.24 4.57 -2.74
CA LEU A 60 13.55 4.11 -1.39
C LEU A 60 14.89 3.38 -1.40
N HIS A 61 15.84 3.83 -0.59
CA HIS A 61 17.11 3.13 -0.41
C HIS A 61 16.94 1.92 0.52
N PRO A 62 17.89 0.97 0.54
CA PRO A 62 17.90 -0.11 1.50
C PRO A 62 17.79 0.39 2.94
N GLY A 63 16.79 -0.13 3.66
CA GLY A 63 16.46 0.22 5.05
C GLY A 63 15.48 1.39 5.18
N ASP A 64 15.24 2.17 4.13
CA ASP A 64 14.36 3.34 4.18
C ASP A 64 12.88 2.92 4.30
N GLY A 65 12.15 3.69 5.10
CA GLY A 65 10.69 3.75 5.08
C GLY A 65 10.21 4.93 4.26
N SER A 66 9.08 4.78 3.58
CA SER A 66 8.54 5.81 2.73
C SER A 66 8.00 7.01 3.51
N TRP A 67 8.21 8.20 2.95
CA TRP A 67 7.65 9.47 3.43
C TRP A 67 7.24 10.34 2.24
N PRO A 68 6.07 11.01 2.27
CA PRO A 68 5.06 11.02 3.33
C PRO A 68 4.32 9.67 3.50
N LEU A 69 3.68 9.47 4.65
CA LEU A 69 2.87 8.28 4.94
C LEU A 69 1.53 8.30 4.21
N LEU A 70 1.08 7.15 3.72
CA LEU A 70 -0.27 6.99 3.17
C LEU A 70 -1.30 6.95 4.29
N THR A 71 -2.33 7.79 4.18
CA THR A 71 -3.54 7.65 5.01
C THR A 71 -4.49 6.68 4.32
N ALA A 72 -4.72 5.53 4.95
CA ALA A 72 -5.68 4.53 4.50
C ALA A 72 -7.00 4.68 5.24
N ASP A 73 -8.09 4.90 4.50
CA ASP A 73 -9.44 4.98 5.03
C ASP A 73 -10.13 3.62 5.02
N TYR A 74 -10.74 3.24 6.14
CA TYR A 74 -11.44 1.97 6.28
C TYR A 74 -12.60 2.09 7.27
N ASN A 75 -13.50 1.10 7.26
CA ASN A 75 -14.57 1.01 8.23
C ASN A 75 -14.38 -0.19 9.17
N THR A 76 -14.88 -0.04 10.38
CA THR A 76 -14.99 -1.13 11.37
C THR A 76 -16.39 -1.13 11.96
N GLY A 77 -16.77 -2.18 12.69
CA GLY A 77 -18.08 -2.29 13.32
C GLY A 77 -18.74 -3.63 13.00
N ILE A 78 -19.70 -4.03 13.83
CA ILE A 78 -20.29 -5.38 13.77
C ILE A 78 -21.07 -5.68 12.48
N THR A 79 -21.51 -4.65 11.76
CA THR A 79 -22.23 -4.80 10.48
C THR A 79 -21.34 -4.51 9.27
N THR A 80 -20.04 -4.29 9.46
CA THR A 80 -19.11 -4.10 8.34
C THR A 80 -18.74 -5.44 7.70
N THR A 81 -18.86 -5.52 6.39
CA THR A 81 -18.42 -6.66 5.57
C THR A 81 -17.27 -6.28 4.63
N GLY A 82 -16.86 -5.01 4.67
CA GLY A 82 -15.81 -4.48 3.82
C GLY A 82 -14.45 -5.10 4.14
N ARG A 83 -13.59 -5.10 3.14
CA ARG A 83 -12.25 -5.70 3.21
C ARG A 83 -11.22 -4.74 2.66
N ASP A 84 -10.09 -4.68 3.32
CA ASP A 84 -8.92 -3.92 2.91
C ASP A 84 -8.08 -4.75 1.91
N TRP A 85 -7.97 -4.22 0.70
CA TRP A 85 -7.25 -4.80 -0.42
C TRP A 85 -6.09 -3.91 -0.83
N TRP A 86 -4.92 -4.50 -0.98
CA TRP A 86 -3.66 -3.79 -1.20
C TRP A 86 -2.96 -4.25 -2.47
N LEU A 87 -2.39 -3.31 -3.21
CA LEU A 87 -1.50 -3.60 -4.33
C LEU A 87 -0.28 -2.69 -4.21
N LEU A 88 0.91 -3.29 -4.21
CA LEU A 88 2.17 -2.58 -4.19
C LEU A 88 2.95 -2.91 -5.46
N THR A 89 3.43 -1.88 -6.15
CA THR A 89 4.32 -2.01 -7.31
C THR A 89 5.52 -1.11 -7.19
N TRP A 90 6.65 -1.53 -7.76
CA TRP A 90 7.88 -0.72 -7.81
C TRP A 90 8.74 -1.16 -8.99
N TYR A 91 9.81 -0.43 -9.26
CA TYR A 91 10.76 -0.73 -10.32
C TYR A 91 12.15 -0.97 -9.73
N SER A 92 12.95 -1.76 -10.44
CA SER A 92 14.39 -1.84 -10.20
C SER A 92 15.05 -0.48 -10.44
N GLU A 93 16.23 -0.28 -9.84
CA GLU A 93 17.02 0.94 -9.99
C GLU A 93 17.35 1.29 -11.46
N ASP A 94 17.55 0.28 -12.30
CA ASP A 94 17.78 0.45 -13.74
C ASP A 94 16.50 0.61 -14.58
N LEU A 95 15.33 0.62 -13.92
CA LEU A 95 13.99 0.64 -14.51
C LEU A 95 13.69 -0.50 -15.48
N LYS A 96 14.56 -1.53 -15.58
CA LYS A 96 14.41 -2.68 -16.49
C LYS A 96 13.44 -3.73 -15.99
N THR A 97 13.08 -3.68 -14.71
CA THR A 97 12.19 -4.64 -14.08
C THR A 97 11.12 -3.91 -13.29
N GLN A 98 9.86 -4.21 -13.59
CA GLN A 98 8.73 -3.87 -12.75
C GLN A 98 8.41 -5.05 -11.82
N TYR A 99 8.20 -4.75 -10.55
CA TYR A 99 7.77 -5.69 -9.53
C TYR A 99 6.37 -5.34 -9.04
N TYR A 100 5.63 -6.35 -8.60
CA TYR A 100 4.30 -6.19 -8.04
C TYR A 100 3.98 -7.31 -7.04
N THR A 101 3.23 -6.97 -5.99
CA THR A 101 2.69 -7.98 -5.06
C THR A 101 1.77 -8.94 -5.78
N ASP A 102 1.97 -10.23 -5.51
CA ASP A 102 1.31 -11.30 -6.24
C ASP A 102 0.82 -12.43 -5.30
N PRO A 103 -0.33 -12.26 -4.65
CA PRO A 103 -0.85 -13.26 -3.73
C PRO A 103 -1.36 -14.54 -4.41
N ASN A 104 -1.65 -14.52 -5.72
CA ASN A 104 -2.34 -15.61 -6.42
C ASN A 104 -1.85 -15.85 -7.87
N ASN A 105 -0.60 -15.53 -8.20
CA ASN A 105 -0.05 -15.58 -9.56
C ASN A 105 -0.87 -14.72 -10.56
N PHE A 106 -1.03 -13.44 -10.23
CA PHE A 106 -1.89 -12.40 -10.78
C PHE A 106 -1.49 -11.89 -12.16
N ARG A 107 -1.17 -12.83 -13.06
CA ARG A 107 -0.71 -12.57 -14.41
C ARG A 107 -1.76 -11.83 -15.25
N GLY A 108 -3.04 -12.17 -15.10
CA GLY A 108 -4.11 -11.69 -15.99
C GLY A 108 -4.33 -10.18 -15.98
N VAL A 109 -4.16 -9.50 -14.84
CA VAL A 109 -4.37 -8.04 -14.76
C VAL A 109 -3.17 -7.26 -15.29
N PHE A 110 -1.95 -7.74 -15.05
CA PHE A 110 -0.76 -7.15 -15.67
C PHE A 110 -0.64 -7.47 -17.16
N ASP A 111 -1.13 -8.62 -17.62
CA ASP A 111 -1.29 -8.92 -19.05
C ASP A 111 -2.34 -7.99 -19.70
N ALA A 112 -3.43 -7.67 -19.00
CA ALA A 112 -4.42 -6.70 -19.46
C ALA A 112 -3.85 -5.27 -19.51
N LEU A 113 -3.06 -4.88 -18.49
CA LEU A 113 -2.32 -3.62 -18.47
C LEU A 113 -1.44 -3.47 -19.72
N ASP A 114 -0.69 -4.52 -20.04
CA ASP A 114 0.19 -4.56 -21.22
C ASP A 114 -0.54 -4.44 -22.55
N LYS A 115 -1.78 -4.94 -22.61
CA LYS A 115 -2.59 -4.83 -23.82
C LYS A 115 -3.16 -3.43 -24.01
N VAL A 116 -3.46 -2.75 -22.91
CA VAL A 116 -4.21 -1.47 -22.92
C VAL A 116 -3.30 -0.26 -22.94
N ALA A 117 -2.10 -0.35 -22.35
CA ALA A 117 -1.27 0.82 -22.07
C ALA A 117 0.23 0.70 -22.41
N PRO A 118 0.68 -0.15 -23.36
CA PRO A 118 2.11 -0.39 -23.53
C PRO A 118 2.86 0.90 -23.87
N ASP A 119 2.35 1.72 -24.80
CA ASP A 119 3.06 2.89 -25.31
C ASP A 119 3.16 4.02 -24.28
N ALA A 120 2.09 4.27 -23.51
CA ALA A 120 2.06 5.34 -22.50
C ALA A 120 3.03 5.03 -21.36
N ILE A 121 3.03 3.80 -20.85
CA ILE A 121 3.95 3.38 -19.78
C ILE A 121 5.38 3.35 -20.30
N GLN A 122 5.65 2.81 -21.50
CA GLN A 122 7.01 2.80 -22.07
C GLN A 122 7.56 4.21 -22.30
N ALA A 123 6.76 5.15 -22.80
CA ALA A 123 7.19 6.54 -23.00
C ALA A 123 7.65 7.19 -21.68
N VAL A 124 6.93 6.94 -20.59
CA VAL A 124 7.30 7.47 -19.26
C VAL A 124 8.52 6.75 -18.70
N ILE A 125 8.67 5.44 -18.92
CA ILE A 125 9.87 4.68 -18.53
C ILE A 125 11.13 5.23 -19.21
N GLY A 126 11.11 5.43 -20.53
CA GLY A 126 12.26 5.99 -21.26
C GLY A 126 12.63 7.39 -20.79
N SER A 127 11.62 8.20 -20.47
CA SER A 127 11.83 9.55 -19.90
C SER A 127 12.49 9.51 -18.52
N ALA A 128 12.07 8.60 -17.66
CA ALA A 128 12.66 8.43 -16.33
C ALA A 128 14.10 7.89 -16.42
N ALA A 129 14.35 6.91 -17.28
CA ALA A 129 15.68 6.33 -17.48
C ALA A 129 16.74 7.33 -17.95
N ALA A 130 16.34 8.36 -18.71
CA ALA A 130 17.25 9.44 -19.12
C ALA A 130 17.73 10.33 -17.95
N LEU A 131 17.08 10.28 -16.79
CA LEU A 131 17.30 11.20 -15.67
C LEU A 131 17.90 10.55 -14.41
N ILE A 132 17.86 9.23 -14.28
CA ILE A 132 18.32 8.50 -13.07
C ILE A 132 19.83 8.56 -12.81
N THR A 133 20.63 9.19 -13.67
CA THR A 133 22.10 9.22 -13.54
C THR A 133 22.63 10.28 -12.57
N SER A 134 21.77 11.08 -11.92
CA SER A 134 22.19 12.18 -11.04
C SER A 134 21.48 12.15 -9.70
N GLU A 135 22.25 12.02 -8.62
CA GLU A 135 21.72 11.90 -7.25
C GLU A 135 21.63 13.24 -6.50
N THR A 136 22.14 14.34 -7.07
CA THR A 136 22.09 15.66 -6.42
C THR A 136 21.69 16.79 -7.38
N GLY A 137 21.17 17.87 -6.80
CA GLY A 137 20.85 19.11 -7.51
C GLY A 137 19.55 19.07 -8.33
N PRO A 138 19.34 20.04 -9.23
CA PRO A 138 18.10 20.17 -10.00
C PRO A 138 17.75 18.95 -10.86
N VAL A 139 18.77 18.22 -11.33
CA VAL A 139 18.57 17.00 -12.12
C VAL A 139 17.97 15.88 -11.26
N ALA A 140 18.37 15.75 -10.00
CA ALA A 140 17.79 14.77 -9.08
C ALA A 140 16.31 15.07 -8.78
N ALA A 141 15.93 16.35 -8.66
CA ALA A 141 14.54 16.73 -8.50
C ALA A 141 13.70 16.37 -9.74
N ALA A 142 14.25 16.53 -10.95
CA ALA A 142 13.61 16.11 -12.19
C ALA A 142 13.48 14.58 -12.29
N ALA A 143 14.52 13.84 -11.89
CA ALA A 143 14.49 12.38 -11.82
C ALA A 143 13.42 11.87 -10.87
N ALA A 144 13.32 12.46 -9.67
CA ALA A 144 12.28 12.12 -8.70
C ALA A 144 10.87 12.41 -9.25
N ALA A 145 10.67 13.55 -9.92
CA ALA A 145 9.40 13.88 -10.55
C ALA A 145 9.03 12.88 -11.65
N ALA A 146 9.98 12.47 -12.48
CA ALA A 146 9.77 11.46 -13.52
C ALA A 146 9.44 10.08 -12.93
N ALA A 147 10.13 9.67 -11.85
CA ALA A 147 9.85 8.43 -11.15
C ALA A 147 8.43 8.42 -10.56
N VAL A 148 7.97 9.53 -9.97
CA VAL A 148 6.59 9.67 -9.49
C VAL A 148 5.59 9.65 -10.65
N ALA A 149 5.90 10.29 -11.79
CA ALA A 149 5.04 10.25 -12.97
C ALA A 149 4.88 8.82 -13.52
N LEU A 150 5.97 8.04 -13.56
CA LEU A 150 5.94 6.63 -13.94
C LEU A 150 5.05 5.81 -12.99
N ALA A 151 5.23 6.00 -11.68
CA ALA A 151 4.41 5.34 -10.69
C ALA A 151 2.93 5.69 -10.87
N LYS A 152 2.58 6.96 -11.07
CA LYS A 152 1.21 7.42 -11.29
C LYS A 152 0.58 6.84 -12.55
N GLU A 153 1.30 6.85 -13.67
CA GLU A 153 0.75 6.33 -14.92
C GLU A 153 0.49 4.83 -14.82
N THR A 154 1.42 4.07 -14.23
CA THR A 154 1.22 2.64 -13.91
C THR A 154 -0.02 2.45 -13.03
N THR A 155 -0.15 3.26 -11.99
CA THR A 155 -1.21 3.20 -10.99
C THR A 155 -2.59 3.46 -11.57
N LYS A 156 -2.74 4.48 -12.40
CA LYS A 156 -3.98 4.83 -13.10
C LYS A 156 -4.62 3.63 -13.80
N TYR A 157 -3.82 2.80 -14.47
CA TYR A 157 -4.36 1.62 -15.14
C TYR A 157 -4.68 0.48 -14.18
N MET A 158 -3.94 0.33 -13.07
CA MET A 158 -4.27 -0.62 -12.01
C MET A 158 -5.59 -0.25 -11.32
N PHE A 159 -5.84 1.04 -11.09
CA PHE A 159 -7.07 1.56 -10.48
C PHE A 159 -8.30 1.48 -11.36
N ASN A 160 -8.13 1.52 -12.68
CA ASN A 160 -9.24 1.43 -13.62
C ASN A 160 -9.90 0.04 -13.64
N SER A 161 -9.28 -0.98 -13.04
CA SER A 161 -9.97 -2.22 -12.73
C SER A 161 -10.85 -2.03 -11.49
N GLU A 162 -12.18 -2.09 -11.64
CA GLU A 162 -13.09 -2.00 -10.49
C GLU A 162 -12.89 -3.18 -9.52
N GLY A 163 -12.36 -4.31 -10.01
CA GLY A 163 -12.02 -5.48 -9.22
C GLY A 163 -10.92 -5.27 -8.17
N THR A 164 -10.86 -6.22 -7.24
CA THR A 164 -9.75 -6.39 -6.28
C THR A 164 -9.09 -7.76 -6.44
N ASP A 165 -9.38 -8.43 -7.56
CA ASP A 165 -8.67 -9.63 -7.97
C ASP A 165 -7.18 -9.33 -7.91
N GLY A 166 -6.39 -10.28 -7.38
CA GLY A 166 -4.93 -10.13 -7.22
C GLY A 166 -4.42 -9.13 -6.21
N PHE A 167 -5.27 -8.34 -5.59
CA PHE A 167 -4.84 -7.51 -4.48
C PHE A 167 -4.62 -8.42 -3.28
N LYS A 168 -3.63 -8.08 -2.47
CA LYS A 168 -3.40 -8.75 -1.20
C LYS A 168 -4.41 -8.23 -0.19
N GLN A 169 -5.23 -9.13 0.37
CA GLN A 169 -6.04 -8.77 1.53
C GLN A 169 -5.19 -8.64 2.79
N HIS A 170 -5.32 -7.53 3.51
CA HIS A 170 -4.78 -7.33 4.86
C HIS A 170 -5.70 -6.40 5.64
N ILE A 171 -6.54 -6.97 6.52
CA ILE A 171 -7.64 -6.27 7.18
C ILE A 171 -7.13 -5.34 8.28
N LEU A 172 -7.55 -4.08 8.22
CA LEU A 172 -7.33 -3.10 9.29
C LEU A 172 -8.47 -3.17 10.30
N ARG A 173 -8.12 -3.09 11.59
CA ARG A 173 -9.05 -3.17 12.71
C ARG A 173 -9.03 -1.90 13.53
N SER A 174 -9.94 -1.80 14.50
CA SER A 174 -10.06 -0.63 15.38
C SER A 174 -8.77 -0.28 16.11
N GLU A 175 -7.92 -1.27 16.43
CA GLU A 175 -6.62 -1.09 17.07
C GLU A 175 -5.53 -0.50 16.17
N ASP A 176 -5.73 -0.51 14.86
CA ASP A 176 -4.85 0.12 13.86
C ASP A 176 -5.15 1.60 13.64
N ALA A 177 -6.22 2.12 14.26
CA ALA A 177 -6.60 3.52 14.12
C ALA A 177 -5.48 4.45 14.59
N ASN A 178 -5.08 5.37 13.71
CA ASN A 178 -3.98 6.32 13.91
C ASN A 178 -2.62 5.65 14.23
N ALA A 179 -2.48 4.35 13.94
CA ALA A 179 -1.23 3.63 14.05
C ALA A 179 -0.56 3.52 12.67
N ILE A 180 0.73 3.18 12.68
CA ILE A 180 1.48 2.90 11.46
C ILE A 180 1.36 1.41 11.15
N THR A 181 0.90 1.11 9.93
CA THR A 181 1.03 -0.19 9.28
C THR A 181 2.29 -0.18 8.40
N ASN A 182 3.18 -1.15 8.60
CA ASN A 182 4.40 -1.30 7.81
C ASN A 182 4.15 -2.30 6.69
N ILE A 183 4.43 -1.89 5.45
CA ILE A 183 4.47 -2.78 4.29
C ILE A 183 5.92 -2.96 3.89
N ILE A 184 6.47 -4.13 4.17
CA ILE A 184 7.91 -4.39 4.11
C ILE A 184 8.20 -5.25 2.89
N ILE A 185 9.00 -4.74 1.95
CA ILE A 185 9.51 -5.50 0.81
C ILE A 185 10.78 -6.21 1.26
N ASN A 186 10.76 -7.54 1.28
CA ASN A 186 11.88 -8.34 1.76
C ASN A 186 12.76 -8.82 0.61
N GLY A 187 14.07 -8.97 0.86
CA GLY A 187 15.02 -9.52 -0.12
C GLY A 187 14.82 -11.00 -0.48
N ASP A 188 13.90 -11.70 0.20
CA ASP A 188 13.60 -13.13 0.00
C ASP A 188 12.47 -13.40 -0.99
N GLY A 189 11.96 -12.37 -1.69
CA GLY A 189 10.85 -12.52 -2.62
C GLY A 189 9.46 -12.29 -2.02
N THR A 190 9.38 -11.86 -0.75
CA THR A 190 8.11 -11.64 -0.06
C THR A 190 7.82 -10.17 0.26
N VAL A 191 6.55 -9.86 0.48
CA VAL A 191 6.08 -8.60 1.05
C VAL A 191 5.27 -8.90 2.30
N THR A 192 5.63 -8.26 3.42
CA THR A 192 4.95 -8.41 4.71
C THR A 192 4.12 -7.18 5.02
N PHE A 193 2.86 -7.39 5.36
CA PHE A 193 1.93 -6.36 5.85
C PHE A 193 1.81 -6.54 7.35
N GLN A 194 2.31 -5.56 8.12
CA GLN A 194 2.33 -5.59 9.57
C GLN A 194 1.57 -4.40 10.14
N SER A 195 0.44 -4.67 10.76
CA SER A 195 -0.37 -3.72 11.53
C SER A 195 -0.30 -4.09 13.02
N ARG A 196 -0.95 -3.30 13.90
CA ARG A 196 -1.10 -3.70 15.30
C ARG A 196 -2.00 -4.91 15.44
N SER A 197 -3.00 -5.02 14.57
CA SER A 197 -3.99 -6.09 14.59
C SER A 197 -3.52 -7.42 14.03
N GLY A 198 -2.39 -7.44 13.34
CA GLY A 198 -1.78 -8.69 12.91
C GLY A 198 -0.78 -8.52 11.78
N THR A 199 -0.37 -9.65 11.23
CA THR A 199 0.58 -9.71 10.13
C THR A 199 0.06 -10.64 9.06
N SER A 200 0.22 -10.25 7.79
CA SER A 200 0.01 -11.11 6.65
C SER A 200 1.18 -10.98 5.68
N SER A 201 1.39 -11.99 4.84
CA SER A 201 2.48 -11.98 3.86
C SER A 201 1.97 -12.45 2.49
N THR A 202 2.71 -12.07 1.45
CA THR A 202 2.52 -12.45 0.06
C THR A 202 3.87 -12.53 -0.64
N VAL A 203 3.94 -13.18 -1.79
CA VAL A 203 5.10 -13.08 -2.69
C VAL A 203 4.95 -11.86 -3.61
N TYR A 204 6.03 -11.48 -4.26
CA TYR A 204 5.99 -10.55 -5.40
C TYR A 204 6.56 -11.19 -6.66
N THR A 205 6.06 -10.74 -7.80
CA THR A 205 6.48 -11.21 -9.13
C THR A 205 7.18 -10.07 -9.85
N ALA A 206 8.08 -10.42 -10.78
CA ALA A 206 8.87 -9.50 -11.58
C ALA A 206 8.51 -9.60 -13.06
N LYS A 207 8.65 -8.49 -13.79
CA LYS A 207 8.41 -8.39 -15.22
C LYS A 207 9.37 -7.42 -15.87
N ALA A 208 9.97 -7.83 -16.99
CA ALA A 208 10.86 -6.96 -17.75
C ALA A 208 10.09 -5.78 -18.37
N THR A 209 10.71 -4.61 -18.34
CA THR A 209 10.28 -3.43 -19.09
C THR A 209 10.96 -3.40 -20.45
N LYS A 210 10.36 -2.73 -21.43
CA LYS A 210 10.93 -2.61 -22.78
C LYS A 210 11.70 -1.29 -22.87
N LEU A 211 12.84 -1.25 -22.18
CA LEU A 211 13.85 -0.21 -22.41
C LEU A 211 14.74 -0.68 -23.57
N GLU A 212 14.60 -0.05 -24.73
CA GLU A 212 15.53 -0.19 -25.86
C GLU A 212 16.76 0.72 -25.69
#